data_AF-A0A6X9GZ92-F1
#
_entry.id   AF-A0A6X9GZ92-F1
#
_cell.length_a   1.000
_cell.length_b   1.000
_cell.length_c   1.000
_cell.angle_alpha   90.00
_cell.angle_beta   90.00
_cell.angle_gamma   90.00
#
_symmetry.space_group_name_H-M   'P 1'
#
loop_
_entity.id
_entity.type
_entity.pdbx_description
1 polymer ?
#
loop_
_entity_poly.entity_id
_entity_poly.type
_entity_poly.pdbx_seq_one_letter_code
_entity_poly.pdbx_strand_id
1 'polypeptide(L)' 'MYSLYDLLDNSVFVVCFFAFWVATGQFLLRTAHEKFNISETVEIVIIFLLWLLMILSFYLCAILKAYL' A
#
# COMPACT_ATOMS: atom_id res chain seq x y z
N MET A 1 11.75 -20.42 -8.92
CA MET A 1 11.69 -18.97 -9.24
C MET A 1 10.34 -18.51 -8.70
N TYR A 2 10.29 -18.09 -7.43
CA TYR A 2 9.03 -17.66 -6.83
C TYR A 2 8.49 -16.48 -7.61
N SER A 3 7.26 -16.62 -8.09
CA SER A 3 6.64 -15.63 -8.97
C SER A 3 5.74 -14.71 -8.16
N LEU A 4 5.47 -13.53 -8.71
CA LEU A 4 4.50 -12.58 -8.15
C LEU A 4 3.13 -13.26 -7.92
N TYR A 5 2.80 -14.25 -8.76
CA TYR A 5 1.62 -15.12 -8.63
C TYR A 5 1.60 -15.96 -7.35
N ASP A 6 2.74 -16.46 -6.86
CA ASP A 6 2.79 -17.23 -5.60
C ASP A 6 2.52 -16.37 -4.36
N LEU A 7 2.73 -15.07 -4.46
CA LEU A 7 2.38 -14.12 -3.41
C LEU A 7 0.88 -13.77 -3.47
N LEU A 8 0.35 -13.69 -4.69
CA LEU A 8 -1.06 -13.43 -4.97
C LEU A 8 -1.97 -14.61 -4.56
N ASP A 9 -1.49 -15.85 -4.76
CA ASP A 9 -2.20 -17.07 -4.36
C ASP A 9 -2.27 -17.26 -2.83
N ASN A 10 -1.41 -16.55 -2.08
CA ASN A 10 -1.51 -16.52 -0.63
C ASN A 10 -2.58 -15.52 -0.19
N SER A 11 -3.82 -16.02 -0.09
CA SER A 11 -5.00 -15.24 0.29
C SER A 11 -4.84 -14.51 1.63
N VAL A 12 -4.20 -15.14 2.62
CA VAL A 12 -3.97 -14.53 3.94
C VAL A 12 -3.02 -13.33 3.81
N PHE A 13 -1.92 -13.50 3.07
CA PHE A 13 -0.97 -12.41 2.83
C PHE A 13 -1.67 -11.24 2.12
N VAL A 14 -2.41 -11.52 1.04
CA VAL A 14 -3.09 -10.49 0.25
C VAL A 14 -4.10 -9.72 1.10
N VAL A 15 -4.93 -10.42 1.89
CA VAL A 15 -5.93 -9.79 2.77
C VAL A 15 -5.26 -8.93 3.83
N CYS A 16 -4.24 -9.45 4.52
CA CYS A 16 -3.51 -8.69 5.53
C CYS A 16 -2.80 -7.47 4.93
N PHE A 17 -2.21 -7.62 3.75
CA PHE A 17 -1.53 -6.54 3.02
C PHE A 17 -2.49 -5.43 2.64
N PHE A 18 -3.65 -5.77 2.06
CA PHE A 18 -4.68 -4.78 1.74
C PHE A 18 -5.27 -4.13 2.99
N ALA A 19 -5.57 -4.90 4.04
CA ALA A 19 -6.07 -4.34 5.29
C ALA A 19 -5.10 -3.32 5.90
N PHE A 20 -3.80 -3.62 5.87
CA PHE A 20 -2.74 -2.72 6.32
C PHE A 20 -2.73 -1.41 5.52
N TRP A 21 -2.78 -1.48 4.18
CA TRP A 21 -2.75 -0.30 3.32
C TRP A 21 -4.02 0.55 3.43
N VAL A 22 -5.19 -0.07 3.57
CA VAL A 22 -6.46 0.63 3.81
C VAL A 22 -6.41 1.38 5.14
N ALA A 23 -5.97 0.72 6.22
CA ALA A 23 -5.85 1.35 7.53
C ALA A 23 -4.84 2.51 7.52
N THR A 24 -3.68 2.30 6.89
CA THR A 24 -2.63 3.32 6.76
C THR A 24 -3.10 4.51 5.93
N GLY A 25 -3.76 4.27 4.80
CA GLY A 25 -4.31 5.33 3.94
C GLY A 25 -5.37 6.16 4.65
N GLN A 26 -6.32 5.51 5.34
CA GLN A 26 -7.34 6.19 6.15
C GLN A 26 -6.71 7.05 7.25
N PHE A 27 -5.72 6.51 7.96
CA PHE A 27 -5.03 7.25 9.02
C PHE A 27 -4.25 8.46 8.49
N LEU A 28 -3.52 8.30 7.39
CA LEU A 28 -2.76 9.37 6.75
C LEU A 28 -3.67 10.47 6.22
N LEU A 29 -4.74 10.11 5.50
CA LEU A 29 -5.69 11.08 4.97
C LEU A 29 -6.38 11.85 6.09
N ARG A 30 -6.84 11.14 7.13
CA ARG A 30 -7.46 11.79 8.30
C ARG A 30 -6.50 12.75 8.98
N THR A 31 -5.27 12.34 9.22
CA THR A 31 -4.25 13.18 9.85
C THR A 31 -3.91 14.39 8.98
N ALA A 32 -3.81 14.20 7.66
CA ALA A 32 -3.49 15.28 6.74
C ALA A 32 -4.63 16.31 6.67
N HIS A 33 -5.88 15.85 6.62
CA HIS A 33 -7.07 16.71 6.69
C HIS A 33 -7.15 17.48 8.01
N GLU A 34 -7.07 16.78 9.16
CA GLU A 34 -7.20 17.40 10.49
C GLU A 34 -6.07 18.40 10.78
N LYS A 35 -4.86 18.16 10.29
CA LYS A 35 -3.67 18.94 10.66
C LYS A 35 -3.29 20.04 9.67
N PHE A 36 -3.56 19.84 8.38
CA PHE A 36 -3.07 20.74 7.33
C PHE A 36 -4.18 21.39 6.51
N ASN A 37 -5.46 21.03 6.72
CA ASN A 37 -6.60 21.52 5.92
C ASN A 37 -6.28 21.50 4.41
N ILE A 38 -5.81 20.34 3.96
CA ILE A 38 -5.27 20.11 2.61
C ILE A 38 -6.33 20.34 1.54
N SER A 39 -5.91 20.93 0.42
CA SER A 39 -6.76 21.05 -0.76
C SER A 39 -6.98 19.70 -1.43
N GLU A 40 -8.08 19.58 -2.18
CA GLU A 40 -8.44 18.38 -2.96
C GLU A 40 -7.29 17.91 -3.88
N THR A 41 -6.54 18.84 -4.47
CA THR A 41 -5.37 18.51 -5.29
C THR A 41 -4.28 17.79 -4.50
N VAL A 42 -4.00 18.22 -3.26
CA VAL A 42 -2.97 17.60 -2.40
C VAL A 42 -3.44 16.23 -1.93
N GLU A 43 -4.72 16.08 -1.61
CA GLU A 43 -5.32 14.79 -1.27
C GLU A 43 -5.15 13.76 -2.41
N ILE A 44 -5.45 14.15 -3.66
CA ILE A 44 -5.27 13.28 -4.82
C ILE A 44 -3.80 12.87 -4.98
N VAL A 45 -2.86 13.79 -4.76
CA VAL A 45 -1.41 13.49 -4.81
C VAL A 45 -1.01 12.49 -3.72
N ILE A 46 -1.53 12.64 -2.49
CA ILE A 46 -1.27 11.72 -1.39
C ILE A 46 -1.82 10.32 -1.72
N ILE A 47 -3.04 10.23 -2.26
CA ILE A 47 -3.65 8.96 -2.67
C ILE A 47 -2.81 8.31 -3.78
N PHE A 48 -2.38 9.07 -4.79
CA PHE A 48 -1.54 8.57 -5.87
C PHE A 48 -0.20 8.03 -5.33
N LEU A 49 0.43 8.77 -4.41
CA LEU A 49 1.70 8.36 -3.81
C LEU A 49 1.54 7.10 -2.94
N LEU A 50 0.46 7.00 -2.17
CA LEU A 50 0.10 5.81 -1.40
C LEU A 50 -0.11 4.60 -2.29
N TRP A 51 -0.80 4.78 -3.41
CA TRP A 51 -1.02 3.70 -4.37
C TRP A 51 0.29 3.20 -4.99
N LEU A 52 1.19 4.11 -5.37
CA LEU A 52 2.51 3.76 -5.88
C LEU A 52 3.35 3.03 -4.81
N LEU A 53 3.30 3.48 -3.56
CA LEU A 53 4.00 2.86 -2.44
C LEU A 53 3.45 1.46 -2.11
N MET A 54 2.14 1.27 -2.22
CA MET A 54 1.49 -0.04 -2.09
C MET A 54 1.99 -1.01 -3.16
N ILE A 55 2.04 -0.59 -4.43
CA ILE A 55 2.56 -1.43 -5.52
C ILE A 55 4.04 -1.77 -5.27
N LEU A 56 4.85 -0.77 -4.93
CA LEU A 56 6.30 -0.96 -4.69
C LEU A 56 6.57 -1.93 -3.54
N SER A 57 5.84 -1.80 -2.43
CA SER A 57 5.97 -2.71 -1.28
C SER A 57 5.57 -4.14 -1.64
N PHE A 58 4.54 -4.33 -2.46
CA PHE A 58 4.16 -5.66 -2.95
C PHE A 58 5.27 -6.31 -3.78
N TYR A 59 5.87 -5.55 -4.71
CA TYR A 59 7.02 -6.02 -5.49
C TYR A 59 8.22 -6.36 -4.61
N LEU A 60 8.54 -5.52 -3.61
CA LEU A 60 9.59 -5.80 -2.64
C LEU A 60 9.33 -7.10 -1.88
N CYS A 61 8.09 -7.36 -1.45
CA CYS A 61 7.71 -8.63 -0.80
C CYS A 61 7.90 -9.83 -1.75
N ALA A 62 7.51 -9.71 -3.02
CA ALA A 62 7.69 -10.76 -4.02
C ALA A 62 9.18 -11.05 -4.26
N ILE A 63 10.00 -10.00 -4.40
CA ILE A 63 11.44 -10.10 -4.58
C ILE A 63 12.09 -10.74 -3.35
N LEU A 64 11.75 -10.28 -2.14
CA LEU A 64 12.30 -10.83 -0.89
C LEU A 64 11.97 -12.33 -0.74
N LYS A 65 10.72 -12.72 -1.04
CA LYS A 65 10.30 -14.14 -1.04
C LYS A 65 11.05 -14.98 -2.09
N ALA A 66 11.49 -14.36 -3.19
CA ALA A 66 12.28 -15.06 -4.21
C ALA A 66 13.76 -15.22 -3.83
N TYR A 67 14.28 -14.36 -2.96
CA TYR A 67 15.66 -14.43 -2.46
C TYR A 67 15.82 -15.29 -1.19
N LEU A 68 14.76 -15.45 -0.41
CA LEU A 68 14.71 -16.30 0.79
C LEU A 68 14.42 -17.77 0.44
#